data_AF-A0A495KWK0-F1
#
_entry.id   AF-A0A495KWK0-F1
#
_cell.length_a   1.000
_cell.length_b   1.000
_cell.length_c   1.000
_cell.angle_alpha   90.00
_cell.angle_beta   90.00
_cell.angle_gamma   90.00
#
_symmetry.space_group_name_H-M   'P 1'
#
loop_
_entity.id
_entity.type
_entity.pdbx_description
1 polymer ?
#
loop_
_entity_poly.entity_id
_entity_poly.type
_entity_poly.pdbx_seq_one_letter_code
_entity_poly.pdbx_strand_id
1 'polypeptide(L)'
;MNTVLIARCTGRGTYALTRPDTYGFPRLRLPRVKGFFSFATGDLVRAVVPKGKKAGTHTGRVAVRASGKFNMTTAHGTVQGINHPHMRLLQRADGYAYAKQKETGASSRS
;
A
#
# COMPACT_ATOMS: atom_id res chain seq x y z
N MET A 1 0.85 -4.13 -31.31
CA MET A 1 -0.04 -4.19 -30.13
C MET A 1 0.44 -3.14 -29.15
N ASN A 2 -0.31 -2.05 -28.94
CA ASN A 2 0.13 -1.03 -28.00
C ASN A 2 -0.21 -1.45 -26.57
N THR A 3 0.54 -0.91 -25.61
CA THR A 3 0.31 -1.09 -24.19
C THR A 3 -0.19 0.23 -23.62
N VAL A 4 -1.33 0.21 -22.93
CA VAL A 4 -1.93 1.37 -22.27
C VAL A 4 -1.54 1.36 -20.80
N LEU A 5 -1.18 2.53 -20.27
CA LEU A 5 -0.95 2.72 -18.83
C LEU A 5 -2.23 3.25 -18.17
N ILE A 6 -2.68 2.57 -17.12
CA ILE A 6 -3.88 2.91 -16.37
C ILE A 6 -3.45 3.55 -15.06
N ALA A 7 -3.97 4.74 -14.76
CA ALA A 7 -3.83 5.41 -13.48
C ALA A 7 -5.18 5.45 -12.77
N ARG A 8 -5.29 4.79 -11.61
CA ARG A 8 -6.50 4.77 -10.78
C ARG A 8 -6.30 5.63 -9.54
N CYS A 9 -7.22 6.54 -9.26
CA CYS A 9 -7.26 7.30 -8.01
C CYS A 9 -7.49 6.35 -6.81
N THR A 10 -6.58 6.36 -5.83
CA THR A 10 -6.72 5.56 -4.59
C THR A 10 -6.96 6.41 -3.35
N GLY A 11 -7.01 7.73 -3.51
CA GLY A 11 -7.18 8.67 -2.41
C GLY A 11 -5.92 8.83 -1.55
N ARG A 12 -6.02 9.70 -0.56
CA ARG A 12 -5.00 9.95 0.47
C ARG A 12 -5.62 9.74 1.84
N GLY A 13 -4.82 9.29 2.80
CA GLY A 13 -5.28 9.04 4.17
C GLY A 13 -5.92 10.27 4.82
N THR A 14 -6.63 10.05 5.92
CA THR A 14 -7.33 11.11 6.67
C THR A 14 -6.34 12.09 7.29
N TYR A 15 -6.63 13.40 7.21
CA TYR A 15 -5.89 14.44 7.94
C TYR A 15 -6.19 14.48 9.43
N ALA A 16 -7.24 13.77 9.89
CA ALA A 16 -7.59 13.69 11.30
C ALA A 16 -6.51 12.95 12.10
N LEU A 17 -5.85 13.69 13.01
CA LEU A 17 -4.83 13.16 13.93
C LEU A 17 -5.42 12.56 15.20
N THR A 18 -6.74 12.64 15.38
CA THR A 18 -7.44 12.09 16.53
C THR A 18 -8.67 11.33 16.05
N ARG A 19 -8.92 10.15 16.63
CA ARG A 19 -10.19 9.46 16.45
C ARG A 19 -11.10 9.72 17.64
N PRO A 20 -12.31 10.27 17.42
CA PRO A 20 -13.30 10.41 18.47
C PRO A 20 -13.93 9.06 18.82
N ASP A 21 -14.59 9.00 19.97
CA ASP A 21 -15.52 7.93 20.32
C ASP A 21 -16.91 8.17 19.68
N THR A 22 -17.86 7.29 20.00
CA THR A 22 -19.25 7.40 19.54
C THR A 22 -19.92 8.71 19.97
N TYR A 23 -19.43 9.37 21.03
CA TYR A 23 -19.96 10.61 21.60
C TYR A 23 -19.16 11.86 21.20
N GLY A 24 -18.13 11.73 20.37
CA GLY A 24 -17.29 12.84 19.91
C GLY A 24 -16.05 13.11 20.78
N PHE A 25 -15.83 12.40 21.89
CA PHE A 25 -14.68 12.63 22.75
C PHE A 25 -13.40 12.01 22.17
N PRO A 26 -12.25 12.70 22.26
CA PRO A 26 -10.99 12.23 21.67
C PRO A 26 -10.48 10.97 22.38
N ARG A 27 -10.35 9.84 21.65
CA ARG A 27 -9.88 8.56 22.21
C ARG A 27 -8.47 8.15 21.83
N LEU A 28 -8.08 8.37 20.57
CA LEU A 28 -6.80 7.91 20.05
C LEU A 28 -6.07 9.06 19.40
N ARG A 29 -4.86 9.37 19.87
CA ARG A 29 -3.94 10.31 19.23
C ARG A 29 -3.02 9.57 18.27
N LEU A 30 -3.11 9.89 16.98
CA LEU A 30 -2.25 9.32 15.95
C LEU A 30 -0.88 10.02 15.96
N PRO A 31 0.20 9.31 15.57
CA PRO A 31 1.51 9.92 15.40
C PRO A 31 1.47 11.07 14.40
N ARG A 32 2.20 12.16 14.69
CA ARG A 32 2.41 13.27 13.74
C ARG A 32 3.35 12.90 12.60
N VAL A 33 4.15 11.86 12.79
CA VAL A 33 5.10 11.39 11.78
C VAL A 33 4.38 10.53 10.75
N LYS A 34 4.49 10.91 9.48
CA LYS A 34 3.77 10.28 8.36
C LYS A 34 4.39 8.95 7.87
N GLY A 35 5.66 8.72 8.18
CA GLY A 35 6.40 7.54 7.74
C GLY A 35 7.37 7.02 8.79
N PHE A 36 7.69 5.73 8.72
CA PHE A 36 8.66 5.06 9.58
C PHE A 36 9.60 4.22 8.72
N PHE A 37 10.88 4.17 9.09
CA PHE A 37 11.90 3.39 8.38
C PHE A 37 11.94 3.70 6.87
N SER A 38 11.73 4.96 6.50
CA SER A 38 11.64 5.44 5.11
C SER A 38 10.42 4.94 4.31
N PHE A 39 9.42 4.33 4.95
CA PHE A 39 8.16 3.91 4.33
C PHE A 39 6.97 4.71 4.87
N ALA A 40 5.96 4.92 4.03
CA ALA A 40 4.68 5.50 4.43
C ALA A 40 3.52 4.52 4.13
N THR A 41 2.44 4.63 4.90
CA THR A 41 1.23 3.85 4.61
C THR A 41 0.69 4.19 3.23
N GLY A 42 0.45 3.17 2.43
CA GLY A 42 0.03 3.28 1.03
C GLY A 42 1.17 3.14 0.01
N ASP A 43 2.44 3.11 0.44
CA ASP A 43 3.56 2.83 -0.45
C ASP A 43 3.39 1.43 -1.09
N LEU A 44 3.66 1.32 -2.39
CA LEU A 44 3.75 0.03 -3.06
C LEU A 44 5.15 -0.53 -2.82
N VAL A 45 5.22 -1.72 -2.24
CA VAL A 45 6.48 -2.36 -1.87
C VAL A 45 6.53 -3.80 -2.37
N ARG A 46 7.76 -4.28 -2.58
CA ARG A 46 8.08 -5.70 -2.76
C ARG A 46 8.80 -6.19 -1.51
N ALA A 47 8.22 -7.15 -0.82
CA ALA A 47 8.85 -7.84 0.29
C ALA A 47 9.40 -9.18 -0.16
N VAL A 48 10.67 -9.45 0.13
CA VAL A 48 11.32 -10.75 -0.12
C VAL A 48 11.68 -11.35 1.23
N VAL A 49 10.84 -12.28 1.70
CA VAL A 49 10.98 -12.90 3.01
C VAL A 49 11.75 -14.22 2.85
N PRO A 50 12.94 -14.37 3.48
CA PRO A 50 13.82 -15.51 3.19
C PRO A 50 13.36 -16.82 3.84
N LYS A 51 12.74 -16.77 5.03
CA LYS A 51 12.38 -17.96 5.83
C LYS A 51 11.11 -17.74 6.67
N GLY A 52 10.52 -18.83 7.14
CA GLY A 52 9.37 -18.85 8.05
C GLY A 52 8.01 -18.94 7.36
N LYS A 53 6.92 -18.79 8.13
CA LYS A 53 5.53 -18.98 7.66
C LYS A 53 5.12 -18.08 6.48
N LYS A 54 5.82 -16.96 6.29
CA LYS A 54 5.53 -15.94 5.26
C LYS A 54 6.62 -15.90 4.19
N ALA A 55 7.46 -16.94 4.10
CA ALA A 55 8.53 -17.01 3.12
C ALA A 55 8.00 -16.83 1.69
N GLY A 56 8.81 -16.20 0.84
CA GLY A 56 8.45 -15.90 -0.54
C GLY A 56 8.47 -14.40 -0.86
N THR A 57 8.04 -14.09 -2.07
CA THR A 57 7.94 -12.71 -2.57
C THR A 57 6.50 -12.22 -2.49
N HIS A 58 6.29 -11.09 -1.84
CA HIS A 58 5.00 -10.42 -1.74
C HIS A 58 5.09 -9.04 -2.38
N THR A 59 4.14 -8.68 -3.22
CA THR A 59 4.05 -7.33 -3.80
C THR A 59 2.69 -6.75 -3.48
N GLY A 60 2.66 -5.55 -2.93
CA GLY A 60 1.42 -4.96 -2.45
C GLY A 60 1.62 -3.63 -1.76
N ARG A 61 0.51 -3.00 -1.35
CA ARG A 61 0.56 -1.75 -0.60
C ARG A 61 0.79 -2.01 0.88
N VAL A 62 1.65 -1.22 1.50
CA VAL A 62 2.06 -1.41 2.90
C VAL A 62 1.26 -0.53 3.85
N ALA A 63 0.91 -1.06 5.02
CA ALA A 63 0.46 -0.33 6.18
C ALA A 63 1.60 -0.33 7.21
N VAL A 64 2.17 0.86 7.42
CA VAL A 64 3.37 1.07 8.22
C VAL A 64 3.00 1.25 9.69
N ARG A 65 3.82 0.70 10.59
CA ARG A 65 3.68 0.83 12.04
C ARG A 65 5.00 1.25 12.66
N ALA A 66 4.96 1.98 13.76
CA ALA A 66 6.16 2.41 14.48
C ALA A 66 7.04 1.24 14.95
N SER A 67 6.46 0.05 15.14
CA SER A 67 7.17 -1.16 15.57
C SER A 67 8.14 -1.74 14.53
N GLY A 68 8.15 -1.26 13.29
CA GLY A 68 8.99 -1.82 12.21
C GLY A 68 8.46 -3.13 11.60
N LYS A 69 7.32 -3.62 12.10
CA LYS A 69 6.57 -4.77 11.56
C LYS A 69 5.34 -4.26 10.81
N PHE A 70 5.32 -4.45 9.51
CA PHE A 70 4.30 -3.87 8.64
C PHE A 70 3.33 -4.92 8.11
N ASN A 71 2.14 -4.47 7.74
CA ASN A 71 1.17 -5.29 7.03
C ASN A 71 1.21 -4.93 5.55
N MET A 72 1.02 -5.89 4.65
CA MET A 72 0.94 -5.67 3.21
C MET A 72 -0.35 -6.23 2.66
N THR A 73 -1.07 -5.43 1.90
CA THR A 73 -2.23 -5.87 1.13
C THR A 73 -1.77 -6.26 -0.27
N THR A 74 -1.82 -7.56 -0.56
CA THR A 74 -1.49 -8.15 -1.87
C THR A 74 -2.77 -8.51 -2.62
N ALA A 75 -2.64 -8.92 -3.89
CA ALA A 75 -3.78 -9.42 -4.68
C ALA A 75 -4.45 -10.67 -4.05
N HIS A 76 -3.71 -11.44 -3.26
CA HIS A 76 -4.18 -12.69 -2.64
C HIS A 76 -4.65 -12.51 -1.20
N GLY A 77 -4.54 -11.30 -0.64
CA GLY A 77 -4.93 -11.00 0.73
C GLY A 77 -3.88 -10.21 1.51
N THR A 78 -4.15 -10.03 2.81
CA THR A 78 -3.29 -9.23 3.69
C THR A 78 -2.27 -10.09 4.41
N VAL A 79 -0.99 -9.87 4.14
CA VAL A 79 0.13 -10.49 4.86
C VAL A 79 0.55 -9.56 5.99
N GLN A 80 0.42 -10.01 7.23
CA GLN A 80 0.66 -9.16 8.40
C GLN A 80 2.07 -9.33 8.95
N GLY A 81 2.62 -8.31 9.61
CA GLY A 81 3.84 -8.38 10.42
C GLY A 81 5.09 -8.88 9.68
N ILE A 82 5.42 -8.28 8.54
CA ILE A 82 6.70 -8.44 7.84
C ILE A 82 7.67 -7.36 8.35
N ASN A 83 8.93 -7.71 8.63
CA ASN A 83 9.94 -6.74 9.06
C ASN A 83 10.37 -5.83 7.90
N HIS A 84 10.52 -4.54 8.18
CA HIS A 84 10.93 -3.52 7.19
C HIS A 84 12.24 -3.80 6.41
N PRO A 85 13.27 -4.50 6.94
CA PRO A 85 14.51 -4.74 6.19
C PRO A 85 14.31 -5.64 4.96
N HIS A 86 13.23 -6.42 4.94
CA HIS A 86 12.90 -7.29 3.82
C HIS A 86 12.11 -6.59 2.71
N MET A 87 11.82 -5.29 2.88
CA MET A 87 10.99 -4.52 1.95
C MET A 87 11.82 -3.60 1.06
N ARG A 88 11.39 -3.49 -0.19
CA ARG A 88 11.90 -2.53 -1.15
C ARG A 88 10.76 -1.71 -1.71
N LEU A 89 10.93 -0.39 -1.72
CA LEU A 89 9.96 0.55 -2.28
C LEU A 89 9.90 0.37 -3.80
N LEU A 90 8.68 0.27 -4.35
CA LEU A 90 8.43 0.28 -5.79
C LEU A 90 7.78 1.60 -6.23
N GLN A 91 6.83 2.12 -5.43
CA GLN A 91 6.13 3.36 -5.71
C GLN A 91 5.75 4.04 -4.38
N ARG A 92 5.90 5.36 -4.31
CA ARG A 92 5.43 6.17 -3.17
C ARG A 92 3.90 6.23 -3.16
N ALA A 93 3.33 6.50 -1.99
CA ALA A 93 1.91 6.82 -1.82
C ALA A 93 1.54 8.21 -2.41
N ASP A 94 1.63 8.36 -3.73
CA ASP A 94 1.27 9.57 -4.48
C ASP A 94 -0.26 9.79 -4.60
N GLY A 95 -1.05 8.76 -4.33
CA GLY A 95 -2.52 8.79 -4.43
C GLY A 95 -3.08 8.08 -5.67
N TYR A 96 -2.21 7.45 -6.47
CA TYR A 96 -2.59 6.71 -7.66
C TYR A 96 -2.08 5.26 -7.61
N ALA A 97 -2.81 4.36 -8.25
CA ALA A 97 -2.35 3.02 -8.58
C ALA A 97 -2.09 2.94 -10.08
N TYR A 98 -0.90 2.48 -10.46
CA TYR A 98 -0.53 2.31 -11.86
C TYR A 98 -0.59 0.84 -12.27
N ALA A 99 -1.16 0.58 -13.44
CA ALA A 99 -1.21 -0.74 -14.06
C ALA A 99 -0.96 -0.63 -15.58
N LYS A 100 -0.59 -1.74 -16.22
CA LYS A 100 -0.46 -1.83 -17.68
C LYS A 100 -1.53 -2.77 -18.21
N GLN A 101 -2.19 -2.39 -19.29
CA GLN A 101 -3.16 -3.21 -20.02
C GLN A 101 -2.79 -3.24 -21.50
N LYS A 102 -3.09 -4.34 -22.19
CA LYS A 102 -2.99 -4.39 -23.66
C LYS A 102 -4.09 -3.50 -24.25
N GLU A 103 -3.75 -2.73 -25.27
CA GLU A 103 -4.75 -1.99 -26.05
C GLU A 103 -5.68 -3.01 -26.70
N THR A 104 -6.94 -3.04 -26.26
CA THR A 104 -7.97 -3.81 -26.93
C THR A 104 -8.29 -3.04 -28.21
N GLY A 105 -7.90 -3.58 -29.37
CA GLY A 105 -8.27 -2.98 -30.66
C GLY A 105 -9.78 -2.74 -30.67
N ALA A 106 -10.18 -1.51 -30.96
CA ALA A 106 -11.59 -1.18 -31.12
C ALA A 106 -12.18 -2.13 -32.16
N SER A 107 -13.06 -3.04 -31.74
CA SER A 107 -13.91 -3.74 -32.69
C SER A 107 -14.72 -2.65 -33.38
N SER A 108 -14.37 -2.35 -34.63
CA SER A 108 -15.21 -1.55 -35.51
C SER A 108 -16.59 -2.20 -35.49
N ARG A 109 -17.58 -1.55 -34.86
CA ARG A 109 -18.97 -1.89 -35.09
C ARG A 109 -19.25 -1.50 -36.53
N SER A 110 -19.32 -2.50 -37.41
CA SER A 110 -19.94 -2.40 -38.73
C SER A 110 -21.45 -2.30 -38.57
#